data_AF-A0A173GXZ0-F1
#
_entry.id   AF-A0A173GXZ0-F1
#
_cell.length_a   1.000
_cell.length_b   1.000
_cell.length_c   1.000
_cell.angle_alpha   90.00
_cell.angle_beta   90.00
_cell.angle_gamma   90.00
#
_symmetry.space_group_name_H-M   'P 1'
#
loop_
_entity.id
_entity.type
_entity.pdbx_description
1 polymer ?
#
loop_
_entity_poly.entity_id
_entity_poly.type
_entity_poly.pdbx_seq_one_letter_code
_entity_poly.pdbx_strand_id
1 'polypeptide(L)' 'RYSDYPDMFISWNILSTIGSIMSTISMILLMFIIMESFLSQRLILFKFFMASNLEWMNSYPPINHTYLEIPSTFNL' A
#
# COMPACT_ATOMS: atom_id res chain seq x y z
N ARG A 1 27.22 19.98 0.08
CA ARG A 1 25.91 20.22 -0.58
C ARG A 1 26.18 21.24 -1.66
N TYR A 2 26.05 20.84 -2.92
CA TYR A 2 26.24 21.75 -4.04
C TYR A 2 24.91 22.44 -4.32
N SER A 3 24.88 23.77 -4.18
CA SER A 3 23.76 24.59 -4.66
C SER A 3 23.71 24.57 -6.18
N ASP A 4 24.89 24.60 -6.81
CA ASP A 4 25.07 24.68 -8.26
C ASP A 4 25.90 23.50 -8.75
N TYR A 5 25.57 23.05 -9.94
CA TYR A 5 26.23 21.93 -10.61
C TYR A 5 26.64 22.34 -12.02
N PRO A 6 27.73 21.76 -12.55
CA PRO A 6 28.13 21.99 -13.93
C PRO A 6 27.02 21.69 -14.93
N ASP A 7 27.00 22.41 -16.05
CA ASP A 7 25.94 22.32 -17.06
C ASP A 7 25.72 20.89 -17.62
N MET A 8 26.74 20.04 -17.56
CA MET A 8 26.68 18.62 -17.95
C MET A 8 25.58 17.83 -17.19
N PHE A 9 25.23 18.23 -15.97
CA PHE A 9 24.23 17.53 -15.15
C PHE A 9 22.81 18.11 -15.26
N ILE A 10 22.61 19.18 -16.02
CA ILE A 10 21.31 19.86 -16.11
C ILE A 10 20.21 18.90 -16.59
N SER A 11 20.47 18.10 -17.63
CA SER A 11 19.47 17.18 -18.19
C SER A 11 18.97 16.15 -17.18
N TRP A 12 19.88 15.52 -16.45
CA TRP A 12 19.55 14.54 -15.40
C TRP A 12 18.83 15.17 -14.22
N ASN A 13 19.22 16.40 -13.84
CA ASN A 13 18.55 17.12 -12.76
C ASN A 13 17.13 17.54 -13.14
N ILE A 14 16.88 17.95 -14.39
CA ILE A 14 15.52 18.23 -14.89
C ILE A 14 14.67 16.96 -14.87
N LEU A 15 15.20 15.83 -15.32
CA LEU A 15 14.46 14.57 -15.27
C LEU A 15 14.15 14.16 -13.82
N SER A 16 15.12 14.31 -12.92
CA SER A 16 14.97 14.03 -11.50
C SER A 16 13.90 14.91 -10.83
N THR A 17 13.85 16.20 -11.16
CA THR A 17 12.85 17.12 -10.61
C THR A 17 11.44 16.84 -11.15
N ILE A 18 11.32 16.47 -12.43
CA ILE A 18 10.03 16.02 -12.97
C ILE A 18 9.56 14.75 -12.23
N GLY A 19 10.47 13.80 -12.00
CA GLY A 19 10.19 12.58 -11.25
C GLY A 19 9.75 12.85 -9.80
N SER A 20 10.38 13.82 -9.13
CA SER A 20 9.99 14.20 -7.76
C SER A 20 8.62 14.89 -7.72
N ILE A 21 8.28 15.72 -8.70
CA ILE A 21 6.93 16.30 -8.79
C ILE A 21 5.89 15.18 -8.98
N MET A 22 6.14 14.22 -9.87
CA MET A 22 5.23 13.09 -10.08
C MET A 22 5.06 12.23 -8.81
N SER A 23 6.13 11.99 -8.06
CA SER A 23 6.04 11.23 -6.81
C SER A 23 5.26 11.97 -5.72
N THR A 24 5.42 13.29 -5.62
CA THR A 24 4.63 14.10 -4.67
C THR A 24 3.14 14.07 -4.98
N ILE A 25 2.76 14.17 -6.26
CA ILE A 25 1.36 14.06 -6.70
C ILE A 25 0.80 12.67 -6.38
N SER A 26 1.57 11.61 -6.65
CA SER A 26 1.19 10.23 -6.32
C SER A 26 0.91 10.04 -4.82
N MET A 27 1.74 10.61 -3.94
CA MET A 27 1.54 10.53 -2.49
C MET A 27 0.28 11.26 -2.03
N ILE A 28 -0.04 12.42 -2.62
CA ILE A 28 -1.29 13.15 -2.32
C ILE A 28 -2.51 12.33 -2.75
N LEU A 29 -2.45 11.72 -3.94
CA LEU A 29 -3.50 10.84 -4.45
C LEU A 29 -3.68 9.60 -3.55
N LEU A 30 -2.60 8.98 -3.10
CA LEU A 30 -2.65 7.85 -2.16
C LEU A 30 -3.39 8.22 -0.88
N MET A 31 -3.06 9.36 -0.28
CA MET A 31 -3.74 9.84 0.93
C MET A 31 -5.24 10.08 0.69
N PHE A 32 -5.60 10.63 -0.48
CA PHE A 32 -7.00 10.84 -0.84
C PHE A 32 -7.77 9.54 -1.00
N ILE A 33 -7.20 8.53 -1.66
CA ILE A 33 -7.83 7.22 -1.84
C ILE A 33 -8.06 6.53 -0.50
N ILE A 34 -7.07 6.59 0.41
CA ILE A 34 -7.23 6.03 1.77
C ILE A 34 -8.36 6.74 2.51
N MET A 35 -8.39 8.08 2.50
CA MET A 35 -9.43 8.86 3.16
C MET A 35 -10.83 8.53 2.60
N GLU A 36 -10.98 8.47 1.27
CA GLU A 36 -12.23 8.09 0.61
C GLU A 36 -12.66 6.66 0.98
N SER A 37 -11.72 5.73 1.10
CA SER A 37 -12.02 4.34 1.46
C SER A 37 -12.63 4.22 2.86
N PHE A 38 -12.17 5.03 3.81
CA PHE A 38 -12.72 5.06 5.18
C PHE A 38 -14.09 5.72 5.24
N LEU A 39 -14.35 6.73 4.41
CA LEU A 39 -15.64 7.42 4.35
C LEU A 39 -16.73 6.58 3.67
N SER A 40 -16.37 5.83 2.62
CA SER A 40 -17.33 5.05 1.83
C SER A 40 -17.77 3.72 2.45
N GLN A 41 -17.06 3.21 3.46
CA GLN A 41 -17.39 2.00 4.24
C GLN A 41 -17.89 0.81 3.39
N ARG A 42 -17.22 0.52 2.27
CA ARG A 42 -17.64 -0.51 1.32
C ARG A 42 -17.45 -1.92 1.89
N LEU A 43 -18.51 -2.72 1.89
CA LEU A 43 -18.48 -4.13 2.33
C LEU A 43 -17.78 -5.02 1.30
N ILE A 44 -16.98 -5.98 1.79
CA ILE A 44 -16.25 -6.95 0.96
C ILE A 44 -17.19 -8.11 0.62
N LEU A 45 -17.57 -8.26 -0.65
CA LEU A 45 -18.51 -9.30 -1.11
C LEU A 45 -17.82 -10.59 -1.56
N PHE A 46 -16.70 -10.48 -2.29
CA PHE A 46 -15.94 -11.63 -2.78
C PHE A 46 -14.45 -11.44 -2.52
N LYS A 47 -13.80 -12.54 -2.13
CA LYS A 47 -12.39 -12.60 -1.80
C LYS A 47 -11.67 -13.49 -2.82
N PHE A 48 -10.66 -12.97 -3.50
CA PHE A 48 -9.76 -13.76 -4.35
C PHE A 48 -8.41 -13.86 -3.63
N PHE A 49 -8.32 -14.74 -2.63
CA PHE A 49 -7.08 -14.99 -1.90
C PHE A 49 -6.65 -16.44 -2.05
N MET A 50 -5.33 -16.66 -1.95
CA MET A 50 -4.76 -18.00 -1.96
C MET A 50 -5.10 -18.74 -0.67
N ALA A 51 -5.52 -20.00 -0.80
CA ALA A 51 -5.90 -20.85 0.33
C ALA A 51 -4.73 -21.18 1.28
N SER A 52 -3.49 -20.87 0.91
CA SER A 52 -2.28 -21.12 1.72
C SER A 52 -2.14 -20.18 2.92
N ASN A 53 -2.83 -19.04 2.93
CA ASN A 53 -2.63 -18.00 3.93
C ASN A 53 -3.84 -17.94 4.89
N LEU A 54 -3.59 -18.30 6.15
CA LEU A 54 -4.62 -18.38 7.21
C LEU A 54 -5.29 -17.03 7.51
N GLU A 55 -4.57 -15.92 7.33
CA GLU A 55 -5.07 -14.56 7.60
C GLU A 55 -6.34 -14.20 6.80
N TRP A 56 -6.50 -14.76 5.59
CA TRP A 56 -7.62 -14.44 4.70
C TRP A 56 -8.92 -15.16 5.05
N MET A 57 -8.84 -16.21 5.90
CA MET A 57 -10.00 -16.94 6.39
C MET A 57 -10.79 -16.17 7.46
N ASN A 58 -10.18 -15.17 8.11
CA ASN A 58 -10.85 -14.39 9.14
C ASN A 58 -11.89 -13.41 8.57
N SER A 59 -12.80 -12.95 9.44
CA SER A 59 -13.71 -11.83 9.15
C SER A 59 -12.96 -10.50 9.06
N TYR A 60 -13.57 -9.51 8.40
CA TYR A 60 -13.07 -8.14 8.34
C TYR A 60 -14.12 -7.18 8.93
N PRO A 61 -13.86 -6.53 10.08
CA PRO A 61 -12.66 -6.65 10.91
C PRO A 61 -12.56 -8.02 11.63
N PRO A 62 -11.33 -8.44 12.00
CA PRO A 62 -11.14 -9.62 12.84
C PRO A 62 -11.64 -9.36 14.26
N ILE A 63 -12.07 -10.42 14.94
CA ILE A 63 -12.45 -10.38 16.36
C ILE A 63 -11.17 -10.27 17.21
N ASN A 64 -11.22 -9.61 18.38
CA ASN A 64 -10.04 -9.45 19.25
C ASN A 64 -9.36 -10.78 19.62
N HIS A 65 -10.16 -11.82 19.86
CA HIS A 65 -9.69 -13.20 20.06
C HIS A 65 -10.18 -14.05 18.89
N THR A 66 -9.38 -14.12 17.83
CA THR A 66 -9.75 -14.81 16.57
C THR A 66 -9.72 -16.33 16.69
N TYR A 67 -8.75 -16.88 17.41
CA TYR A 67 -8.55 -18.32 17.51
C TYR A 67 -8.89 -18.81 18.92
N LEU A 68 -9.85 -19.73 18.99
CA LEU A 68 -10.16 -20.47 20.22
C LEU A 68 -9.21 -21.66 20.41
N GLU A 69 -8.71 -22.20 19.30
CA GLU A 69 -7.78 -23.33 19.25
C GLU A 69 -6.65 -23.03 18.26
N ILE A 70 -5.52 -23.71 18.44
CA ILE A 70 -4.34 -23.51 17.58
C ILE A 70 -4.66 -24.05 16.18
N PRO A 71 -4.57 -23.24 15.12
CA PRO A 71 -4.83 -23.70 13.76
C PRO A 71 -3.78 -24.74 13.36
N SER A 72 -4.22 -25.91 12.90
CA SER A 72 -3.31 -26.96 12.42
C SER A 72 -2.73 -26.57 11.07
N THR A 73 -1.46 -26.18 11.04
CA THR A 73 -0.71 -26.02 9.78
C THR A 73 -0.27 -27.41 9.31
N PHE A 74 -0.96 -28.00 8.34
CA PHE A 74 -0.38 -29.10 7.58
C PHE A 74 0.69 -28.52 6.64
N ASN A 75 1.93 -28.49 7.12
CA ASN A 75 3.08 -28.35 6.23
C ASN A 75 3.27 -29.71 5.54
N LEU A 76 2.78 -29.82 4.31
CA LEU A 76 3.25 -30.81 3.33
C LEU A 76 4.07 -30.07 2.27
#